data_AF-A0A9Q0U7D7-F1
#
_entry.id   AF-A0A9Q0U7D7-F1
#
_cell.length_a   1.000
_cell.length_b   1.000
_cell.length_c   1.000
_cell.angle_alpha   90.00
_cell.angle_beta   90.00
_cell.angle_gamma   90.00
#
_symmetry.space_group_name_H-M   'P 1'
#
loop_
_entity.id
_entity.type
_entity.pdbx_description
1 polymer ?
#
loop_
_entity_poly.entity_id
_entity_poly.type
_entity_poly.pdbx_seq_one_letter_code
_entity_poly.pdbx_strand_id
1 'polypeptide(L)' 'MKKLTRDSTFIVDALRESSILVVNSDGKKVKRLYPFHFSEVEDPKLCTVLVENLPEDHSLNNLQRMFGAAGK' A
#
# COMPACT_ATOMS: atom_id res chain seq x y z
N MET A 1 8.02 -4.64 -3.52
CA MET A 1 9.15 -3.74 -3.19
C MET A 1 10.43 -4.03 -3.98
N LYS A 2 11.07 -5.21 -3.86
CA LYS A 2 12.33 -5.49 -4.59
C LYS A 2 12.22 -5.43 -6.13
N LYS A 3 11.00 -5.56 -6.67
CA LYS A 3 10.67 -5.37 -8.09
C LYS A 3 10.54 -3.89 -8.49
N LEU A 4 10.27 -2.99 -7.54
CA LEU A 4 10.16 -1.53 -7.78
C LEU A 4 11.55 -0.89 -7.79
N THR A 5 12.34 -1.15 -6.74
CA THR A 5 13.72 -0.69 -6.65
C THR A 5 14.47 -1.43 -5.53
N ARG A 6 15.80 -1.36 -5.57
CA ARG A 6 16.72 -1.75 -4.49
C ARG A 6 17.56 -0.58 -3.98
N ASP A 7 17.41 0.60 -4.58
CA ASP A 7 18.12 1.80 -4.19
C ASP A 7 17.53 2.36 -2.89
N SER A 8 18.32 2.29 -1.82
CA SER A 8 17.92 2.79 -0.52
C SER A 8 17.75 4.31 -0.50
N THR A 9 18.52 5.05 -1.30
CA THR A 9 18.43 6.52 -1.33
C THR A 9 17.09 6.95 -1.91
N PHE A 10 16.73 6.39 -3.07
CA PHE A 10 15.42 6.60 -3.69
C PHE A 10 14.25 6.19 -2.78
N ILE A 11 14.39 5.07 -2.06
CA ILE A 11 13.36 4.63 -1.09
C ILE A 11 13.21 5.65 0.04
N VAL A 12 14.31 6.13 0.62
CA VAL A 12 14.29 7.11 1.72
C VAL A 12 13.62 8.40 1.27
N ASP A 13 13.97 8.91 0.09
CA ASP A 13 13.40 10.15 -0.44
C ASP A 13 11.90 10.01 -0.67
N ALA A 14 11.45 8.93 -1.32
CA ALA A 14 10.03 8.67 -1.53
C ALA A 14 9.24 8.51 -0.21
N LEU A 15 9.85 7.89 0.82
CA LEU A 15 9.22 7.69 2.11
C LEU A 15 9.11 8.98 2.94
N ARG A 16 9.99 9.96 2.73
CA ARG A 16 9.93 11.28 3.39
C ARG A 16 8.73 12.11 2.91
N GLU A 17 8.25 11.86 1.70
CA GLU A 17 7.04 12.50 1.15
C GLU A 17 5.74 11.81 1.61
N SER A 18 5.83 10.75 2.41
CA SER A 18 4.65 10.02 2.90
C SER A 18 3.93 10.78 4.01
N SER A 19 2.60 10.84 3.95
CA SER A 19 1.76 11.38 5.03
C SER A 19 1.56 10.42 6.21
N ILE A 20 1.94 9.15 6.08
CA ILE A 20 1.63 8.09 7.06
C ILE A 20 2.85 7.36 7.60
N LEU A 21 4.02 7.56 6.99
CA LEU A 21 5.29 6.96 7.39
C LEU A 21 6.29 8.04 7.79
N VAL A 22 7.22 7.68 8.67
CA VAL A 22 8.38 8.50 9.01
C VAL A 22 9.65 7.68 8.95
N VAL A 23 10.69 8.29 8.40
CA VAL A 23 12.04 7.74 8.36
C VAL A 23 12.84 8.32 9.53
N ASN A 24 13.63 7.50 10.21
CA ASN A 24 14.52 7.99 11.26
C ASN A 24 15.68 8.83 10.71
N SER A 25 16.42 9.48 11.59
CA SER A 25 17.50 10.43 11.22
C SER A 25 18.60 9.81 10.35
N ASP A 26 18.95 8.54 10.57
CA ASP A 26 19.99 7.83 9.80
C ASP A 26 19.49 7.23 8.47
N GLY A 27 18.20 7.34 8.16
CA GLY A 27 17.61 6.82 6.92
C GLY A 27 17.45 5.29 6.87
N LYS A 28 17.76 4.55 7.94
CA LYS A 28 17.81 3.08 7.92
C LYS A 28 16.56 2.41 8.44
N LYS A 29 15.70 3.14 9.15
CA LYS A 29 14.47 2.61 9.76
C LYS A 29 13.28 3.47 9.39
N VAL A 30 12.16 2.79 9.15
CA VAL A 30 10.86 3.41 8.91
C VAL A 30 9.89 2.94 9.97
N LYS A 31 8.99 3.82 10.39
CA LYS A 31 7.82 3.46 11.21
C LYS A 31 6.60 4.21 10.71
N ARG A 32 5.41 3.77 11.14
CA ARG A 32 4.19 4.56 10.95
C ARG A 32 4.28 5.84 11.77
N LEU A 33 3.80 6.94 11.19
CA LEU A 33 3.65 8.21 11.88
C LEU A 33 2.65 8.07 13.04
N TYR A 34 1.50 7.47 12.75
CA TYR A 34 0.45 7.18 13.72
C TYR A 34 0.36 5.68 14.03
N PRO A 35 0.23 5.29 15.31
CA PRO A 35 -0.12 3.92 15.69
C PRO A 35 -1.40 3.45 14.98
N PHE A 36 -1.62 2.14 14.96
CA PHE A 36 -2.86 1.60 14.42
C PHE A 36 -4.03 1.98 15.34
N HIS A 37 -4.98 2.76 14.84
CA HIS A 37 -6.20 3.10 15.56
C HIS A 37 -7.16 1.90 15.51
N PHE A 38 -7.24 1.14 16.60
CA PHE A 38 -8.16 0.01 16.71
C PHE A 38 -9.64 0.42 16.77
N SER A 39 -9.94 1.69 17.06
CA SER A 39 -11.30 2.21 17.29
C SER A 39 -12.07 2.60 16.02
N GLU A 40 -11.41 2.67 14.86
CA GLU A 40 -12.00 3.12 13.58
C GLU A 40 -12.00 2.03 12.50
N VAL A 41 -11.72 0.78 12.88
CA VAL A 41 -11.74 -0.34 11.93
C VAL A 41 -13.20 -0.70 11.68
N GLU A 42 -13.79 -0.14 10.61
CA GLU A 42 -15.07 -0.64 10.09
C GLU A 42 -14.96 -2.15 9.84
N ASP A 43 -16.06 -2.88 10.07
CA ASP A 43 -16.07 -4.32 9.84
C ASP A 43 -15.63 -4.60 8.39
N PRO A 44 -14.50 -5.29 8.17
CA PRO A 44 -13.98 -5.53 6.82
C PRO A 44 -14.99 -6.23 5.93
N LYS A 45 -15.97 -6.95 6.49
CA LYS A 45 -17.06 -7.58 5.72
C LYS A 45 -17.97 -6.57 5.03
N LEU A 46 -18.06 -5.34 5.53
CA LEU A 46 -18.87 -4.27 4.91
C LEU A 46 -18.28 -3.77 3.60
N CYS A 47 -16.96 -3.86 3.43
CA CYS A 47 -16.24 -3.38 2.25
C CYS A 47 -15.54 -4.49 1.45
N THR A 48 -15.69 -5.77 1.85
CA THR A 48 -15.18 -6.93 1.10
C THR A 48 -16.20 -7.36 0.05
N VAL A 49 -15.76 -7.46 -1.21
CA VAL A 49 -16.60 -7.92 -2.33
C VAL A 49 -16.04 -9.21 -2.95
N LEU A 50 -16.95 -10.11 -3.35
CA LEU A 50 -16.60 -11.28 -4.15
C LEU A 50 -16.65 -10.90 -5.64
N VAL A 51 -15.61 -11.27 -6.38
CA VAL A 51 -15.57 -11.09 -7.83
C VAL A 51 -15.27 -12.41 -8.50
N GLU A 52 -16.09 -12.76 -9.48
CA GLU A 52 -15.97 -13.96 -10.31
C GLU A 52 -15.71 -13.55 -11.77
N ASN A 53 -15.37 -14.53 -12.62
CA ASN A 53 -15.14 -14.33 -14.06
C ASN A 53 -14.00 -13.33 -14.36
N LEU A 54 -12.89 -13.47 -13.63
CA LEU A 54 -11.68 -12.68 -13.90
C LEU A 54 -11.16 -12.94 -15.32
N PRO A 55 -10.53 -11.94 -15.95
CA PRO A 55 -9.86 -12.15 -17.23
C PRO A 55 -8.74 -13.19 -17.11
N GLU A 56 -8.34 -13.77 -18.24
CA GLU A 56 -7.29 -14.79 -18.30
C GLU A 56 -5.99 -14.30 -17.64
N ASP A 57 -5.59 -13.05 -17.90
CA ASP A 57 -4.55 -12.36 -17.15
C ASP A 57 -5.08 -11.87 -15.79
N HIS A 58 -4.98 -12.73 -14.80
CA HIS A 58 -5.32 -12.45 -13.41
C HIS A 58 -4.09 -12.00 -12.59
N SER A 59 -3.08 -11.39 -13.23
CA SER A 59 -1.92 -10.85 -12.51
C SER A 59 -2.30 -9.72 -11.55
N LEU A 60 -1.59 -9.61 -10.42
CA LEU A 60 -1.85 -8.57 -9.43
C LEU A 60 -1.81 -7.15 -10.02
N ASN A 61 -0.92 -6.89 -10.98
CA ASN A 61 -0.85 -5.60 -11.65
C ASN A 61 -2.11 -5.32 -12.47
N ASN A 62 -2.64 -6.31 -13.19
CA ASN A 62 -3.87 -6.14 -13.96
C ASN A 62 -5.07 -5.96 -13.04
N LEU A 63 -5.19 -6.78 -11.98
CA LEU A 63 -6.26 -6.66 -10.99
C LEU A 63 -6.24 -5.29 -10.29
N GLN A 64 -5.08 -4.83 -9.85
CA GLN A 64 -4.93 -3.49 -9.26
C GLN A 64 -5.33 -2.38 -10.23
N ARG A 65 -4.95 -2.50 -11.51
CA ARG A 65 -5.33 -1.52 -12.54
C ARG A 65 -6.85 -1.50 -12.76
N MET A 66 -7.49 -2.67 -12.85
CA MET A 66 -8.93 -2.76 -13.12
C MET A 66 -9.76 -2.28 -11.92
N PHE A 67 -9.52 -2.85 -10.73
CA PHE A 67 -10.34 -2.54 -9.55
C PHE A 67 -9.98 -1.20 -8.92
N GLY A 68 -8.74 -0.71 -9.09
CA GLY A 68 -8.34 0.62 -8.62
C GLY A 68 -9.07 1.77 -9.34
N ALA A 69 -9.71 1.51 -10.50
CA ALA A 69 -10.58 2.48 -11.16
C ALA A 69 -11.99 2.56 -10.53
N ALA A 70 -12.43 1.50 -9.84
CA ALA A 70 -13.76 1.42 -9.23
C ALA A 70 -13.82 2.02 -7.81
N GLY A 71 -12.67 2.14 -7.14
CA GLY A 71 -12.56 2.69 -5.80
C GLY A 71 -11.11 2.74 -5.31
N LYS A 72 -10.89 3.44 -4.21
CA LYS A 72 -9.60 3.52 -3.51
C LYS A 72 -9.60 2.63 -2.27
#